data_AF-A0A8C6F865-F1
#
_entry.id   AF-A0A8C6F865-F1
#
_cell.length_a   1.000
_cell.length_b   1.000
_cell.length_c   1.000
_cell.angle_alpha   90.00
_cell.angle_beta   90.00
_cell.angle_gamma   90.00
#
_symmetry.space_group_name_H-M   'P 1'
#
loop_
_entity.id
_entity.type
_entity.pdbx_description
1 polymer ?
#
loop_
_entity_poly.entity_id
_entity_poly.type
_entity_poly.pdbx_seq_one_letter_code
_entity_poly.pdbx_strand_id
1 'polypeptide(L)'
;MNDYKLEEDPVTKEKNFKRFAPRKGDKIYKEFLKFYFYSDAYRHLKFACETIMEEYEDEMFSLMAQEAHYLADKLCSEKSGLCETSTNHSEL
;
A
#
# COMPACT_ATOMS: atom_id res chain seq x y z
N MET A 1 9.89 5.21 -9.49
CA MET A 1 8.50 4.83 -9.81
C MET A 1 7.70 6.11 -10.00
N ASN A 2 7.42 6.50 -11.25
CA ASN A 2 6.65 7.72 -11.56
C ASN A 2 5.19 7.38 -11.87
N ASP A 3 4.70 6.28 -11.32
CA ASP A 3 3.39 5.75 -11.67
C ASP A 3 2.40 5.95 -10.51
N TYR A 4 2.82 6.46 -9.34
CA TYR A 4 1.98 6.47 -8.15
C TYR A 4 1.66 7.88 -7.68
N LYS A 5 0.37 8.18 -7.50
CA LYS A 5 -0.12 9.48 -6.99
C LYS A 5 -0.95 9.27 -5.72
N LEU A 6 -0.76 10.14 -4.74
CA LEU A 6 -1.62 10.22 -3.56
C LEU A 6 -2.93 10.93 -3.95
N GLU A 7 -4.05 10.25 -3.77
CA GLU A 7 -5.39 10.82 -3.92
C GLU A 7 -6.08 10.83 -2.56
N GLU A 8 -6.82 11.90 -2.26
CA GLU A 8 -7.64 12.02 -1.06
C GLU A 8 -9.10 11.98 -1.50
N ASP A 9 -9.88 11.07 -0.91
CA ASP A 9 -11.31 10.99 -1.17
C ASP A 9 -11.98 12.30 -0.68
N PRO A 10 -12.75 13.00 -1.53
CA PRO A 10 -13.31 14.29 -1.18
C PRO A 10 -14.33 14.21 -0.03
N VAL A 11 -14.98 13.04 0.14
CA VAL A 11 -16.02 12.77 1.12
C VAL A 11 -15.44 12.16 2.39
N THR A 12 -14.70 11.05 2.29
CA THR A 12 -14.20 10.31 3.46
C THR A 12 -12.89 10.86 4.00
N LYS A 13 -12.18 11.72 3.23
CA LYS A 13 -10.83 12.22 3.53
C LYS A 13 -9.76 11.12 3.62
N GLU A 14 -10.10 9.92 3.19
CA GLU A 14 -9.19 8.79 3.17
C GLU A 14 -8.13 8.99 2.08
N LYS A 15 -6.87 8.68 2.43
CA LYS A 15 -5.72 8.90 1.55
C LYS A 15 -5.26 7.58 0.96
N ASN A 16 -5.30 7.48 -0.37
CA ASN A 16 -4.95 6.26 -1.08
C ASN A 16 -3.88 6.52 -2.16
N PHE A 17 -2.88 5.63 -2.24
CA PHE A 17 -1.87 5.69 -3.30
C PHE A 17 -2.34 4.91 -4.52
N LYS A 18 -2.64 5.63 -5.61
CA LYS A 18 -3.14 5.04 -6.85
C LYS A 18 -2.03 4.94 -7.89
N ARG A 19 -1.91 3.76 -8.50
CA ARG A 19 -1.01 3.52 -9.64
C ARG A 19 -1.68 3.89 -10.96
N PHE A 20 -1.03 4.75 -11.72
CA PHE A 20 -1.33 5.16 -13.08
C PHE A 20 -0.26 4.58 -14.00
N ALA A 21 -0.66 3.63 -14.86
CA ALA A 21 0.22 3.03 -15.87
C ALA A 21 -0.45 3.04 -17.26
N PRO A 22 -0.77 4.23 -17.81
CA PRO A 22 -1.44 4.33 -19.11
C PRO A 22 -0.51 3.87 -20.24
N ARG A 23 -1.09 3.22 -21.25
CA ARG A 23 -0.38 2.71 -22.43
C ARG A 23 -0.32 3.79 -23.53
N LYS A 24 0.66 3.64 -24.42
CA LYS A 24 0.87 4.52 -25.58
C LYS A 24 -0.32 4.40 -26.55
N GLY A 25 -1.33 5.23 -26.36
CA GLY A 25 -2.62 5.16 -27.07
C GLY A 25 -3.80 5.63 -26.21
N ASP A 26 -3.66 5.56 -24.89
CA ASP A 26 -4.69 6.04 -23.96
C ASP A 26 -4.82 7.56 -24.04
N LYS A 27 -6.06 8.06 -23.98
CA LYS A 27 -6.33 9.52 -24.03
C LYS A 27 -5.56 10.29 -22.95
N ILE A 28 -5.47 9.69 -21.75
CA ILE A 28 -4.78 10.25 -20.58
C ILE A 28 -3.24 10.19 -20.69
N TYR A 29 -2.67 9.46 -21.64
CA TYR A 29 -1.23 9.23 -21.74
C TYR A 29 -0.43 10.54 -21.86
N LYS A 30 -0.95 11.53 -22.61
CA LYS A 30 -0.29 12.84 -22.78
C LYS A 30 -0.37 13.71 -21.52
N GLU A 31 -1.41 13.55 -20.71
CA GLU A 31 -1.57 14.25 -19.43
C GLU A 31 -0.76 13.56 -18.33
N PHE A 32 -0.69 12.23 -18.38
CA PHE A 32 0.12 11.42 -17.48
C PHE A 32 1.59 11.80 -17.49
N LEU A 33 2.17 12.03 -18.68
CA LEU A 33 3.55 12.47 -18.83
C LEU A 33 3.84 13.85 -18.20
N LYS A 34 2.82 14.64 -17.88
CA LYS A 34 2.96 15.96 -17.25
C LYS A 34 2.85 15.89 -15.73
N PHE A 35 2.42 14.77 -15.17
CA PHE A 35 2.33 14.61 -13.73
C PHE A 35 3.73 14.47 -13.13
N TYR A 36 4.04 15.34 -12.17
CA TYR A 36 5.21 15.20 -11.31
C TYR A 36 4.82 14.29 -10.15
N PHE A 37 5.23 13.03 -10.23
CA PHE A 37 5.04 12.09 -9.15
C PHE A 37 6.18 12.30 -8.16
N TYR A 38 5.83 12.59 -6.90
CA TYR A 38 6.79 12.86 -5.83
C TYR A 38 7.75 11.68 -5.66
N SER A 39 8.96 11.81 -6.20
CA SER A 39 10.06 10.86 -5.99
C SER A 39 10.40 10.68 -4.52
N ASP A 40 10.14 11.70 -3.69
CA ASP A 40 10.45 11.69 -2.27
C ASP A 40 9.50 10.80 -1.45
N ALA A 41 8.27 10.57 -1.92
CA ALA A 41 7.36 9.63 -1.26
C ALA A 41 7.90 8.19 -1.35
N TYR A 42 8.57 7.84 -2.45
CA TYR A 42 9.22 6.53 -2.59
C TYR A 42 10.30 6.30 -1.54
N ARG A 43 11.05 7.34 -1.14
CA ARG A 43 12.07 7.21 -0.11
C ARG A 43 11.46 6.83 1.24
N HIS A 44 10.34 7.44 1.60
CA HIS A 44 9.63 7.14 2.85
C HIS A 44 8.98 5.76 2.81
N LEU A 45 8.35 5.39 1.68
CA LEU A 45 7.76 4.06 1.50
C LEU A 45 8.83 2.95 1.50
N LYS A 46 9.97 3.18 0.85
CA LYS A 46 11.10 2.27 0.86
C LYS A 46 11.62 2.07 2.27
N PHE A 47 11.86 3.17 2.99
CA PHE A 47 12.32 3.12 4.38
C PHE A 47 11.32 2.36 5.27
N ALA A 48 10.03 2.67 5.18
CA ALA A 48 9.00 1.97 5.93
C ALA A 48 8.95 0.46 5.61
N CYS A 49 9.09 0.08 4.34
CA CYS A 49 9.15 -1.32 3.93
C CYS A 49 10.38 -2.04 4.51
N GLU A 50 11.56 -1.41 4.43
CA GLU A 50 12.80 -1.93 5.03
C GLU A 50 12.65 -2.09 6.55
N THR A 51 12.06 -1.10 7.24
CA THR A 51 11.76 -1.19 8.68
C THR A 51 10.80 -2.32 9.01
N ILE A 52 9.70 -2.48 8.26
CA ILE A 52 8.73 -3.56 8.51
C ILE A 52 9.38 -4.94 8.28
N MET A 53 10.23 -5.07 7.26
CA MET A 53 10.95 -6.31 7.02
C MET A 53 11.94 -6.64 8.13
N GLU A 54 12.68 -5.65 8.64
CA GLU A 54 13.66 -5.84 9.71
C GLU A 54 13.00 -6.10 11.07
N GLU A 55 11.95 -5.35 11.42
CA GLU A 55 11.29 -5.46 12.73
C GLU A 55 10.42 -6.71 12.86
N TYR A 56 9.82 -7.19 11.76
CA TYR A 56 8.86 -8.29 11.77
C TYR A 56 9.31 -9.50 10.93
N GLU A 57 10.62 -9.70 10.79
CA GLU A 57 11.21 -10.78 10.00
C GLU A 57 10.72 -12.16 10.47
N ASP A 58 10.79 -12.42 11.77
CA ASP A 58 10.39 -13.69 12.37
C ASP A 58 8.89 -13.95 12.25
N GLU A 59 8.05 -12.93 12.47
CA GLU A 59 6.60 -13.01 12.28
C GLU A 59 6.24 -13.26 10.82
N MET A 60 6.92 -12.60 9.88
CA MET A 60 6.75 -12.85 8.44
C MET A 60 7.06 -14.30 8.11
N PHE A 61 8.19 -14.85 8.57
CA PHE A 61 8.53 -16.25 8.35
C PHE A 61 7.52 -17.21 8.97
N SER A 62 7.07 -16.93 10.19
CA SER A 62 6.05 -17.73 10.88
C SER A 62 4.73 -17.77 10.10
N LEU A 63 4.26 -16.63 9.61
CA LEU A 63 3.04 -16.52 8.81
C LEU A 63 3.17 -17.19 7.44
N MET A 64 4.34 -17.06 6.79
CA MET A 64 4.61 -17.75 5.52
C MET A 64 4.65 -19.26 5.69
N ALA A 65 5.26 -19.77 6.77
CA ALA A 65 5.32 -21.21 7.07
C ALA A 65 3.92 -21.81 7.36
N GLN A 66 2.98 -20.98 7.81
CA GLN A 66 1.58 -21.37 8.02
C GLN A 66 0.75 -21.33 6.73
N GLU A 67 1.36 -21.03 5.58
CA GLU A 67 0.67 -20.79 4.30
C GLU A 67 -0.51 -19.82 4.44
N ALA A 68 -0.35 -18.79 5.28
CA ALA A 68 -1.41 -17.84 5.53
C ALA A 68 -1.80 -17.15 4.21
N HIS A 69 -2.97 -17.50 3.68
CA HIS A 69 -3.66 -16.61 2.74
C HIS A 69 -3.77 -15.26 3.45
N TYR A 70 -3.37 -14.18 2.76
CA TYR A 70 -3.40 -12.81 3.28
C TYR A 70 -2.31 -12.46 4.33
N LEU A 71 -1.04 -12.79 4.02
CA LEU A 71 0.14 -12.40 4.81
C LEU A 71 0.14 -10.92 5.21
N ALA A 72 -0.14 -10.02 4.26
CA ALA A 72 -0.11 -8.58 4.51
C ALA A 72 -1.17 -8.16 5.54
N ASP A 73 -2.39 -8.69 5.45
CA ASP A 73 -3.48 -8.34 6.35
C ASP A 73 -3.19 -8.86 7.77
N LYS A 74 -2.75 -10.12 7.91
CA LYS A 74 -2.38 -10.68 9.22
C LYS A 74 -1.18 -9.98 9.84
N LEU A 75 -0.14 -9.72 9.06
CA LEU A 75 1.04 -9.02 9.56
C LEU A 75 0.66 -7.60 10.00
N CYS A 76 -0.11 -6.88 9.19
CA CYS A 76 -0.46 -5.49 9.46
C CYS A 76 -1.43 -5.33 10.64
N SER A 77 -2.39 -6.24 10.79
CA SER A 77 -3.46 -6.13 11.79
C SER A 77 -3.22 -6.93 13.07
N GLU A 78 -2.69 -8.16 12.98
CA GLU A 78 -2.53 -9.06 14.14
C GLU A 78 -1.14 -8.98 14.78
N LYS A 79 -0.10 -8.66 14.00
CA LYS A 79 1.30 -8.70 14.47
C LYS A 79 1.93 -7.32 14.72
N SER A 80 1.68 -6.36 13.82
CA SER A 80 2.32 -5.04 13.88
C SER A 80 1.40 -3.90 14.34
N GLY A 81 0.07 -4.08 14.30
CA GLY A 81 -0.89 -3.02 14.66
C GLY A 81 -0.83 -1.79 13.75
N LEU A 82 -0.21 -1.91 12.57
CA LEU A 82 -0.10 -0.85 11.57
C LEU A 82 -1.40 -0.63 10.79
N CYS A 83 -2.31 -1.60 10.83
CA CYS A 83 -3.64 -1.52 10.24
C CYS A 83 -4.70 -1.66 11.34
N GLU A 84 -5.76 -0.84 11.26
CA GLU A 84 -6.95 -1.06 12.09
C GLU A 84 -7.61 -2.39 11.70
N THR A 85 -7.91 -3.23 12.69
CA THR A 85 -8.80 -4.37 12.49
C THR A 85 -10.20 -3.82 12.29
N SER A 86 -10.77 -3.96 11.09
CA SER A 86 -12.15 -3.58 10.86
C SER A 86 -13.05 -4.44 11.77
N THR A 87 -13.59 -3.85 12.85
CA THR A 87 -14.56 -4.47 13.77
C THR A 87 -15.95 -4.67 13.13
N ASN A 88 -16.04 -4.94 11.82
CA ASN A 88 -17.29 -5.04 11.07
C ASN A 88 -17.42 -6.33 10.26
N HIS A 89 -17.13 -7.48 10.87
CA HIS A 89 -17.79 -8.73 10.47
C HIS A 89 -18.77 -9.14 11.56
N SER A 90 -19.88 -8.40 11.65
CA SER A 90 -21.10 -8.94 12.22
C SER A 90 -21.69 -9.85 11.16
N GLU A 91 -21.47 -11.16 11.32
CA GLU A 91 -22.22 -12.18 10.60
C GLU A 91 -23.71 -12.01 10.91
N LEU A 92 -24.50 -11.80 9.87
CA LEU A 92 -25.96 -11.91 9.87
C LEU A 92 -26.40 -12.46 8.52
#